data_AF-A0A0T1WVB6-F1
#
_entry.id   AF-A0A0T1WVB6-F1
#
_cell.length_a   1.000
_cell.length_b   1.000
_cell.length_c   1.000
_cell.angle_alpha   90.00
_cell.angle_beta   90.00
_cell.angle_gamma   90.00
#
_symmetry.space_group_name_H-M   'P 1'
#
loop_
_entity.id
_entity.type
_entity.pdbx_description
1 polymer ?
#
loop_
_entity_poly.entity_id
_entity_poly.type
_entity_poly.pdbx_seq_one_letter_code
_entity_poly.pdbx_strand_id
1 'polypeptide(L)' 'MIAASEAIVDVLRRIGATPDKPVGMYEIGVPLVGNPYTQDDIVNGLFWLQRKGVIELKNDNRLQLVKELPSGE' A
#
# COMPACT_ATOMS: atom_id res chain seq x y z
N MET A 1 8.27 15.14 -5.28
CA MET A 1 7.87 13.73 -5.53
C MET A 1 7.42 13.18 -4.20
N ILE A 2 6.20 12.64 -4.09
CA ILE A 2 5.72 12.04 -2.84
C ILE A 2 6.43 10.70 -2.61
N ALA A 3 6.59 10.26 -1.37
CA ALA A 3 7.22 8.97 -1.09
C ALA A 3 6.35 7.82 -1.62
N ALA A 4 6.97 6.71 -2.06
CA ALA A 4 6.21 5.53 -2.53
C ALA A 4 5.21 5.01 -1.47
N SER A 5 5.55 5.11 -0.19
CA SER A 5 4.65 4.79 0.92
C SER A 5 3.38 5.67 0.96
N GLU A 6 3.50 6.95 0.63
CA GLU A 6 2.33 7.86 0.56
C GLU A 6 1.47 7.51 -0.65
N ALA A 7 2.10 7.23 -1.80
CA ALA A 7 1.39 6.79 -3.00
C ALA A 7 0.64 5.45 -2.79
N ILE A 8 1.23 4.51 -2.05
CA ILE A 8 0.56 3.25 -1.66
C ILE A 8 -0.69 3.53 -0.82
N VAL A 9 -0.61 4.42 0.18
CA VAL A 9 -1.76 4.80 1.02
C VAL A 9 -2.87 5.42 0.18
N ASP A 10 -2.52 6.27 -0.80
CA ASP A 10 -3.50 6.86 -1.70
C ASP A 10 -4.19 5.84 -2.60
N VAL A 11 -3.45 4.84 -3.11
CA VAL A 11 -4.06 3.74 -3.87
C VAL A 11 -5.01 2.94 -2.99
N LEU A 12 -4.58 2.57 -1.76
CA LEU A 12 -5.42 1.85 -0.81
C LEU A 12 -6.71 2.61 -0.48
N ARG A 13 -6.63 3.94 -0.32
CA ARG A 13 -7.82 4.78 -0.14
C ARG A 13 -8.73 4.76 -1.36
N ARG A 14 -8.18 4.90 -2.57
CA ARG A 14 -8.96 4.93 -3.82
C ARG A 14 -9.71 3.63 -4.10
N ILE A 15 -9.12 2.48 -3.75
CA ILE A 15 -9.76 1.17 -3.94
C ILE A 15 -10.71 0.79 -2.78
N GLY A 16 -10.86 1.66 -1.79
CA GLY A 16 -11.71 1.39 -0.62
C GLY A 16 -11.19 0.22 0.21
N ALA A 17 -9.87 0.11 0.39
CA ALA A 17 -9.29 -0.91 1.24
C ALA A 17 -9.73 -0.71 2.70
N THR A 18 -10.08 -1.82 3.36
CA THR A 18 -10.52 -1.85 4.76
C THR A 18 -9.76 -2.95 5.52
N PRO A 19 -9.69 -2.89 6.87
CA PRO A 19 -9.01 -3.91 7.67
C PRO A 19 -9.58 -5.32 7.53
N ASP A 20 -10.87 -5.47 7.21
CA ASP A 20 -11.55 -6.75 7.04
C ASP A 20 -11.35 -7.36 5.64
N LYS A 21 -10.83 -6.59 4.67
CA LYS A 21 -10.68 -7.02 3.28
C LYS A 21 -9.22 -6.93 2.81
N PRO A 22 -8.47 -8.05 2.81
CA PRO A 22 -7.14 -8.10 2.24
C PRO A 22 -7.12 -7.72 0.75
N VAL A 23 -6.11 -6.95 0.36
CA VAL A 23 -5.90 -6.41 -1.00
C VAL A 23 -4.76 -7.14 -1.69
N GLY A 24 -4.93 -7.49 -2.96
CA GLY A 24 -3.88 -8.12 -3.76
C GLY A 24 -2.75 -7.16 -4.11
N MET A 25 -1.50 -7.62 -4.09
CA MET A 25 -0.34 -6.80 -4.46
C MET A 25 -0.41 -6.22 -5.87
N TYR A 26 -1.09 -6.89 -6.81
CA TYR A 26 -1.30 -6.36 -8.16
C TYR A 26 -2.18 -5.11 -8.17
N GLU A 27 -3.16 -5.01 -7.26
CA GLU A 27 -4.03 -3.84 -7.14
C GLU A 27 -3.27 -2.60 -6.66
N ILE A 28 -2.09 -2.79 -6.05
CA ILE A 28 -1.19 -1.74 -5.55
C ILE A 28 -0.05 -1.47 -6.51
N GLY A 29 0.60 -2.53 -6.99
CA GLY A 29 1.78 -2.44 -7.85
C GLY A 29 1.45 -1.91 -9.25
N VAL A 30 0.35 -2.35 -9.87
CA VAL A 30 0.00 -1.94 -11.25
C VAL A 30 -0.23 -0.43 -11.36
N PRO A 31 -0.95 0.23 -10.43
CA PRO A 31 -1.10 1.69 -10.47
C PRO A 31 0.17 2.49 -10.17
N LEU A 32 1.19 1.89 -9.56
CA LEU A 32 2.36 2.61 -9.05
C LEU A 32 3.65 2.33 -9.83
N VAL A 33 3.80 1.14 -10.40
CA VAL A 33 5.02 0.73 -11.10
C VAL A 33 5.17 1.55 -12.39
N GLY A 34 6.30 2.25 -12.52
CA GLY A 34 6.57 3.14 -13.65
C GLY A 34 7.36 4.39 -13.24
N ASN A 35 7.28 5.46 -14.02
CA ASN A 35 7.83 6.75 -13.59
C ASN A 35 6.73 7.47 -12.80
N PRO A 36 6.87 7.73 -11.48
CA PRO A 36 8.16 7.91 -10.79
C PRO A 36 8.67 6.78 -9.89
N TYR A 37 7.94 5.65 -9.71
CA TYR A 37 8.34 4.59 -8.77
C TYR A 37 8.84 3.30 -9.45
N THR A 38 10.08 2.94 -9.12
CA THR A 38 10.59 1.60 -9.43
C THR A 38 9.91 0.54 -8.56
N GLN A 39 10.06 -0.73 -8.94
CA GLN A 39 9.61 -1.84 -8.10
C GLN A 39 10.26 -1.80 -6.71
N ASP A 40 11.54 -1.45 -6.63
CA ASP A 40 12.27 -1.36 -5.36
C ASP A 40 11.72 -0.25 -4.47
N ASP A 41 11.35 0.90 -5.05
CA ASP A 41 10.70 1.99 -4.31
C ASP A 41 9.39 1.54 -3.67
N ILE A 42 8.57 0.80 -4.43
CA ILE A 42 7.28 0.26 -3.97
C ILE A 42 7.50 -0.76 -2.85
N VAL A 43 8.44 -1.70 -3.03
CA VAL A 43 8.77 -2.72 -2.04
C VAL A 43 9.27 -2.07 -0.74
N ASN A 44 10.17 -1.09 -0.84
CA ASN A 44 10.64 -0.33 0.32
C ASN A 44 9.50 0.43 1.01
N GLY A 45 8.58 1.02 0.23
CA GLY A 45 7.38 1.67 0.75
C GLY A 45 6.46 0.72 1.51
N LEU A 46 6.25 -0.49 0.99
CA LEU A 46 5.45 -1.53 1.66
C LEU A 46 6.08 -1.96 2.99
N PHE A 47 7.39 -2.25 3.00
CA PHE A 47 8.08 -2.61 4.24
C PHE A 47 8.09 -1.47 5.26
N TRP A 48 8.16 -0.23 4.78
CA TRP A 48 8.03 0.92 5.64
C TRP A 48 6.63 0.96 6.30
N LEU A 49 5.56 0.90 5.52
CA LEU A 49 4.20 0.89 6.07
C LEU A 49 3.96 -0.28 7.04
N GLN A 50 4.55 -1.45 6.76
CA GLN A 50 4.49 -2.60 7.68
C GLN A 50 5.19 -2.30 9.01
N ARG A 51 6.40 -1.73 8.99
CA ARG A 51 7.12 -1.34 10.21
C ARG A 51 6.37 -0.28 11.02
N LYS A 52 5.52 0.54 10.39
CA LYS A 52 4.63 1.50 11.07
C LYS A 52 3.35 0.90 11.62
N GLY A 53 3.09 -0.39 11.38
CA GLY A 53 1.82 -1.02 11.74
C GLY A 53 0.64 -0.42 11.00
N VAL A 54 0.84 0.04 9.76
CA VAL A 54 -0.27 0.48 8.89
C VAL A 54 -0.82 -0.71 8.11
N ILE A 55 0.08 -1.56 7.62
CA ILE A 55 -0.26 -2.77 6.87
C ILE A 55 0.42 -4.00 7.46
N GLU A 56 -0.09 -5.17 7.10
CA GLU A 56 0.56 -6.46 7.29
C GLU A 56 0.64 -7.18 5.95
N LEU A 57 1.84 -7.60 5.54
CA LEU A 57 2.03 -8.40 4.33
C LEU A 57 1.67 -9.86 4.64
N LYS A 58 0.88 -10.48 3.76
CA LYS A 58 0.43 -11.87 3.88
C LYS A 58 1.18 -12.76 2.90
N ASN A 59 1.25 -14.06 3.21
CA ASN A 59 2.02 -15.05 2.44
C ASN A 59 1.44 -15.35 1.04
N ASP A 60 0.25 -14.85 0.71
CA ASP A 60 -0.48 -15.10 -0.53
C ASP A 60 -0.44 -13.91 -1.51
N ASN A 61 0.62 -13.09 -1.44
CA ASN A 61 0.80 -11.89 -2.26
C ASN A 61 -0.34 -10.86 -2.06
N ARG A 62 -0.78 -10.73 -0.81
CA ARG A 62 -1.75 -9.74 -0.36
C ARG A 62 -1.19 -8.90 0.79
N LEU A 63 -1.82 -7.76 1.02
CA LEU A 63 -1.68 -7.01 2.28
C LEU A 63 -3.03 -6.89 2.95
N GLN A 64 -2.99 -6.65 4.26
CA GLN A 64 -4.15 -6.27 5.05
C GLN A 64 -3.86 -4.96 5.77
N LEU A 65 -4.85 -4.07 5.85
CA LEU A 65 -4.75 -2.90 6.72
C LEU A 65 -4.83 -3.33 8.19
N VAL A 66 -3.96 -2.81 9.03
CA VAL A 66 -3.99 -3.07 10.49
C VAL A 66 -5.11 -2.26 11.16
N LYS A 67 -5.47 -1.12 10.56
CA LYS A 67 -6.51 -0.20 11.01
C LYS A 67 -7.03 0.60 9.84
N GLU A 68 -8.20 1.23 10.01
CA GLU A 68 -8.76 2.14 9.03
C GLU A 68 -7.75 3.22 8.65
N LEU A 69 -7.67 3.53 7.35
CA LEU A 69 -6.90 4.68 6.90
C LEU A 69 -7.64 5.94 7.35
N PRO A 70 -6.93 6.97 7.85
CA PRO A 70 -7.56 8.24 8.13
C PRO A 70 -8.20 8.79 6.85
N SER A 71 -9.42 9.31 6.99
CA SER A 71 -10.10 10.07 5.94
C SER A 71 -9.12 11.13 5.43
N GLY A 72 -8.78 11.06 4.14
CA GLY A 72 -7.95 12.11 3.52
C GLY A 72 -8.81 13.37 3.40
N GLU A 73 -8.35 14.48 3.97
CA GLU A 73 -8.88 15.82 3.66
C GLU A 73 -8.49 16.24 2.23
#